data_AF-A0A918AG48-F1
#
_entry.id   AF-A0A918AG48-F1
#
_cell.length_a   1.000
_cell.length_b   1.000
_cell.length_c   1.000
_cell.angle_alpha   90.00
_cell.angle_beta   90.00
_cell.angle_gamma   90.00
#
_symmetry.space_group_name_H-M   'P 1'
#
loop_
_entity.id
_entity.type
_entity.pdbx_description
1 polymer ?
#
loop_
_entity_poly.entity_id
_entity_poly.type
_entity_poly.pdbx_seq_one_letter_code
_entity_poly.pdbx_strand_id
1 'polypeptide(L)'
;MDVVKDMGLSGLHFHDLRHTGNMLAAASGAGLKDLMAHMGHDNVRAAMIYQHAVRGADKLITDAIDQQLKKRDEGDDDGPAGALAPVG
;
A
#
# COMPACT_ATOMS: atom_id res chain seq x y z
N MET A 1 2.51 22.44 32.11
CA MET A 1 2.63 21.09 31.54
C MET A 1 2.89 21.26 30.07
N ASP A 2 4.06 20.84 29.62
CA ASP A 2 4.40 20.81 28.20
C ASP A 2 4.08 19.39 27.73
N VAL A 3 2.87 19.21 27.18
CA VAL A 3 2.33 17.90 26.83
C VAL A 3 3.26 17.12 25.90
N VAL A 4 3.93 17.82 24.97
CA VAL A 4 4.87 17.20 24.02
C VAL A 4 6.09 16.64 24.75
N LYS A 5 6.63 17.41 25.71
CA LYS A 5 7.75 16.99 26.54
C LYS A 5 7.37 15.87 27.51
N ASP A 6 6.18 15.95 28.10
CA ASP A 6 5.66 14.94 29.03
C ASP A 6 5.40 13.59 28.32
N MET A 7 5.13 13.62 27.01
CA MET A 7 5.04 12.44 26.14
C MET A 7 6.40 11.95 25.61
N GLY A 8 7.52 12.61 25.96
CA GLY A 8 8.86 12.25 25.48
C GLY A 8 9.11 12.60 24.00
N LEU A 9 8.25 13.41 23.37
CA LEU A 9 8.33 13.79 21.95
C LEU A 9 9.03 15.14 21.77
N SER A 10 10.07 15.41 22.57
CA SER A 10 10.81 16.68 22.50
C SER A 10 11.35 16.90 21.08
N GLY A 11 10.88 17.96 20.41
CA GLY A 11 11.22 18.27 19.01
C GLY A 11 10.10 18.03 18.00
N LEU A 12 8.95 17.51 18.42
CA LEU A 12 7.77 17.42 17.55
C LEU A 12 7.24 18.82 17.21
N HIS A 13 7.11 19.10 15.91
CA HIS A 13 6.44 20.28 15.40
C HIS A 13 5.06 19.92 14.83
N PHE A 14 4.12 20.88 14.84
CA PHE A 14 2.78 20.66 14.26
C PHE A 14 2.82 20.24 12.79
N HIS A 15 3.84 20.65 12.04
CA HIS A 15 4.00 20.28 10.64
C HIS A 15 4.25 18.78 10.46
N ASP A 16 4.90 18.13 11.42
CA ASP A 16 5.20 16.69 11.38
C ASP A 16 3.91 15.86 11.48
N LEU A 17 2.93 16.36 12.25
CA LEU A 17 1.60 15.75 12.32
C LEU A 17 0.86 15.85 10.98
N ARG A 18 0.97 16.99 10.29
CA ARG A 18 0.40 17.17 8.95
C ARG A 18 1.06 16.23 7.93
N HIS A 19 2.38 16.08 7.98
CA HIS A 19 3.10 15.11 7.15
C HIS A 19 2.64 13.67 7.41
N THR A 20 2.51 13.31 8.69
CA THR A 20 2.04 11.98 9.10
C THR A 20 0.62 11.70 8.61
N GLY A 21 -0.29 12.66 8.75
CA GLY A 21 -1.67 12.55 8.24
C GLY A 21 -1.72 12.32 6.73
N ASN A 22 -0.91 13.05 5.96
CA ASN A 22 -0.83 12.89 4.50
C ASN A 22 -0.25 11.54 4.08
N MET A 23 0.75 11.02 4.81
CA MET A 23 1.27 9.67 4.58
C MET A 23 0.21 8.59 4.82
N LEU A 24 -0.56 8.72 5.91
CA LEU A 24 -1.65 7.78 6.23
C LEU A 24 -2.78 7.83 5.20
N ALA A 25 -3.18 9.03 4.78
CA ALA A 25 -4.19 9.20 3.73
C ALA A 25 -3.74 8.60 2.39
N ALA A 26 -2.48 8.77 2.01
CA ALA A 26 -1.94 8.12 0.82
C ALA A 26 -1.94 6.58 0.98
N ALA A 27 -1.57 6.07 2.17
CA ALA A 27 -1.46 4.64 2.44
C ALA A 27 -2.82 3.93 2.49
N SER A 28 -3.90 4.65 2.79
CA SER A 28 -5.26 4.09 2.79
C SER A 28 -5.82 3.80 1.40
N GLY A 29 -5.03 4.03 0.33
CA GLY A 29 -5.47 3.87 -1.05
C GLY A 29 -6.30 5.03 -1.58
N ALA A 30 -6.27 6.20 -0.91
CA ALA A 30 -6.93 7.39 -1.43
C ALA A 30 -6.32 7.77 -2.79
N GLY A 31 -7.17 8.09 -3.77
CA GLY A 31 -6.72 8.57 -5.06
C GLY A 31 -6.09 9.98 -4.95
N LEU A 32 -5.38 10.41 -6.00
CA LEU A 32 -4.74 11.73 -6.03
C LEU A 32 -5.72 12.87 -5.70
N LYS A 33 -6.95 12.81 -6.23
CA LYS A 33 -8.00 13.81 -5.99
C LYS A 33 -8.42 13.86 -4.52
N ASP A 34 -8.60 12.72 -3.88
CA ASP A 34 -9.02 12.62 -2.48
C ASP A 34 -7.90 13.08 -1.55
N LEU A 35 -6.65 12.74 -1.89
CA LEU A 35 -5.47 13.21 -1.16
C LEU A 35 -5.34 14.74 -1.28
N MET A 36 -5.54 15.32 -2.46
CA MET A 36 -5.52 16.78 -2.65
C MET A 36 -6.64 17.49 -1.89
N ALA A 37 -7.83 16.89 -1.81
CA ALA A 37 -8.93 17.41 -1.01
C ALA A 37 -8.59 17.35 0.50
N HIS A 38 -8.02 16.24 0.97
CA HIS A 38 -7.55 16.09 2.35
C HIS A 38 -6.46 17.10 2.72
N MET A 39 -5.54 17.38 1.80
CA MET A 39 -4.50 18.38 1.99
C MET A 39 -5.04 19.82 1.93
N GLY A 40 -6.26 20.05 1.42
CA GLY A 40 -6.88 21.39 1.36
C GLY A 40 -6.45 22.22 0.14
N HIS A 41 -6.54 21.64 -1.07
CA HIS A 41 -6.14 22.25 -2.36
C HIS A 41 -4.64 22.53 -2.50
N ASP A 42 -3.80 21.75 -1.81
CA ASP A 42 -2.36 21.86 -1.98
C ASP A 42 -1.88 21.34 -3.33
N ASN A 43 -0.76 21.91 -3.75
CA ASN A 43 -0.01 21.61 -4.95
C ASN A 43 0.02 20.10 -5.29
N VAL A 44 -0.35 19.77 -6.53
CA VAL A 44 -0.29 18.41 -7.10
C VAL A 44 1.07 17.74 -6.86
N ARG A 45 2.17 18.50 -6.98
CA ARG A 45 3.52 17.97 -6.74
C ARG A 45 3.69 17.42 -5.33
N ALA A 46 3.10 18.06 -4.32
CA ALA A 46 3.17 17.61 -2.94
C ALA A 46 2.39 16.30 -2.74
N ALA A 47 1.18 16.21 -3.30
CA ALA A 47 0.38 14.98 -3.24
C ALA A 47 1.09 13.79 -3.92
N MET A 48 1.79 14.04 -5.03
CA MET A 48 2.56 13.01 -5.74
C MET A 48 3.75 12.47 -4.94
N ILE A 49 4.37 13.28 -4.06
CA ILE A 49 5.46 12.83 -3.18
C ILE A 49 4.94 11.74 -2.22
N TYR A 50 3.79 11.96 -1.58
CA TYR A 50 3.21 10.97 -0.67
C TYR A 50 2.70 9.74 -1.41
N GLN A 51 2.02 9.93 -2.55
CA GLN A 51 1.59 8.83 -3.41
C GLN A 51 2.78 7.93 -3.80
N HIS A 52 3.92 8.51 -4.20
CA HIS A 52 5.10 7.73 -4.52
C HIS A 52 5.64 6.95 -3.31
N ALA A 53 5.66 7.53 -2.11
CA ALA A 53 6.13 6.87 -0.90
C ALA A 53 5.32 5.61 -0.56
N VAL A 54 4.01 5.59 -0.86
CA VAL A 54 3.14 4.42 -0.61
C VAL A 54 3.09 3.42 -1.76
N ARG A 55 3.60 3.74 -2.96
CA ARG A 55 3.78 2.72 -4.03
C ARG A 55 4.72 1.59 -3.61
N GLY A 56 5.58 1.81 -2.61
CA GLY A 56 6.32 0.73 -1.95
C GLY A 56 5.41 -0.31 -1.27
N ALA A 57 4.22 0.07 -0.80
CA ALA A 57 3.21 -0.84 -0.25
C ALA A 57 2.48 -1.63 -1.33
N ASP A 58 2.37 -1.09 -2.55
CA ASP A 58 1.79 -1.80 -3.70
C ASP A 58 2.63 -3.05 -4.08
N LYS A 59 3.95 -2.97 -3.84
CA LYS A 59 4.83 -4.15 -3.92
C LYS A 59 4.43 -5.24 -2.93
N LEU A 60 4.03 -4.90 -1.70
CA LEU A 60 3.58 -5.88 -0.71
C LEU A 60 2.27 -6.56 -1.15
N ILE A 61 1.35 -5.79 -1.76
CA ILE A 61 0.12 -6.33 -2.34
C ILE A 61 0.46 -7.27 -3.50
N THR A 62 1.35 -6.86 -4.39
CA THR A 62 1.82 -7.66 -5.53
C THR A 62 2.52 -8.94 -5.07
N ASP A 63 3.41 -8.84 -4.08
CA ASP A 63 4.11 -9.98 -3.49
C ASP A 63 3.11 -10.96 -2.83
N ALA A 64 2.05 -10.46 -2.18
CA ALA A 64 0.99 -11.28 -1.59
C ALA A 64 0.13 -11.98 -2.66
N ILE A 65 -0.16 -11.29 -3.78
CA ILE A 65 -0.84 -11.90 -4.94
C ILE A 65 0.03 -12.99 -5.55
N ASP A 66 1.32 -12.71 -5.75
CA ASP A 66 2.29 -13.66 -6.32
C ASP A 66 2.43 -14.93 -5.46
N GLN A 67 2.45 -14.78 -4.13
CA GLN A 67 2.41 -15.92 -3.19
C GLN A 67 1.13 -16.74 -3.30
N GLN A 68 -0.04 -16.09 -3.47
CA GLN A 68 -1.30 -16.81 -3.65
C GLN A 68 -1.36 -17.56 -4.99
N LEU A 69 -0.76 -17.01 -6.05
CA LEU A 69 -0.68 -17.68 -7.35
C LEU A 69 0.24 -18.90 -7.29
N LYS A 70 1.46 -18.76 -6.73
CA LYS A 70 2.39 -19.89 -6.54
C LYS A 70 1.79 -21.04 -5.72
N LYS A 71 1.05 -20.72 -4.65
CA LYS A 71 0.36 -21.72 -3.83
C LYS A 71 -0.71 -22.51 -4.61
N ARG A 72 -1.32 -21.92 -5.64
CA ARG A 72 -2.28 -22.62 -6.50
C ARG A 72 -1.58 -23.56 -7.48
N ASP A 73 -0.46 -23.13 -8.05
CA ASP A 73 0.29 -23.94 -9.03
C ASP A 73 0.96 -25.16 -8.39
N GLU A 74 1.38 -25.07 -7.12
CA GLU A 74 1.91 -26.21 -6.35
C GLU A 74 0.84 -27.23 -5.89
N GLY A 75 -0.45 -26.90 -6.04
CA GLY A 75 -1.57 -27.76 -5.64
C GLY A 75 -2.18 -28.62 -6.75
N ASP A 76 -1.64 -28.55 -7.98
CA ASP A 76 -2.18 -29.23 -9.17
C ASP A 76 -1.27 -30.38 -9.68
N ASP A 77 -0.23 -30.76 -8.94
CA ASP A 77 0.71 -31.83 -9.31
C ASP A 77 0.40 -33.16 -8.58
N ASP A 78 -0.83 -33.66 -8.71
CA ASP A 78 -1.18 -35.05 -8.36
C ASP A 78 -2.34 -35.56 -9.24
N GLY A 79 -2.03 -35.92 -10.49
CA GLY A 79 -2.94 -36.65 -11.37
C GLY A 79 -2.21 -37.24 -12.58
N PRO A 80 -2.13 -38.58 -12.74
CA PRO A 80 -1.32 -39.17 -13.79
C PRO A 80 -1.93 -38.86 -15.16
N ALA A 81 -1.07 -38.45 -16.09
CA ALA A 81 -1.37 -38.35 -17.50
C ALA A 81 -1.83 -39.71 -18.05
N GLY A 82 -2.98 -39.75 -18.73
CA GLY A 82 -3.30 -40.90 -19.59
C GLY A 82 -4.78 -41.11 -19.88
N ALA A 83 -5.23 -40.70 -21.06
CA ALA A 83 -5.88 -41.56 -22.07
C ALA A 83 -6.56 -40.69 -23.15
N LEU A 84 -5.87 -40.48 -24.27
CA LEU A 84 -6.51 -40.06 -25.51
C LEU A 84 -7.30 -41.25 -26.07
N ALA A 85 -8.62 -41.16 -26.08
CA ALA A 85 -9.48 -42.17 -26.70
C ALA A 85 -9.45 -42.05 -28.23
N PRO A 86 -9.30 -43.16 -28.98
CA PRO A 86 -9.42 -43.12 -30.43
C PRO A 86 -10.89 -42.98 -30.83
N VAL A 87 -11.19 -41.96 -31.64
CA VAL A 87 -12.46 -41.88 -32.37
C VAL A 87 -12.36 -42.78 -33.60
N GLY A 88 -13.22 -43.80 -33.64
CA GLY A 88 -13.45 -44.67 -34.78
C GLY A 88 -14.48 -44.11 -35.75
#